data_AF-A0AAP0CXW2-F1
#
_entry.id   AF-A0AAP0CXW2-F1
#
_cell.length_a   1.000
_cell.length_b   1.000
_cell.length_c   1.000
_cell.angle_alpha   90.00
_cell.angle_beta   90.00
_cell.angle_gamma   90.00
#
_symmetry.space_group_name_H-M   'P 1'
#
loop_
_entity.id
_entity.type
_entity.pdbx_description
1 polymer ?
#
loop_
_entity_poly.entity_id
_entity_poly.type
_entity_poly.pdbx_seq_one_letter_code
_entity_poly.pdbx_strand_id
1 'polypeptide(L)'
;MTMSNSEGSSTATPIASSNIGFQLLKKHGWKEGTGLGVSEQGRLEPVQTYLKKNKRGLGAEVKNPQNTEDKKNLASHQTSDKLSKKSKAKMSKKMRKAQEIEKKLQEKEFERAFFREFWPDNV
;
A
#
# COMPACT_ATOMS: atom_id res chain seq x y z
N MET A 1 -18.21 10.77 -4.15
CA MET A 1 -17.46 10.12 -3.06
C MET A 1 -16.06 10.74 -3.05
N THR A 2 -15.90 11.87 -2.37
CA THR A 2 -14.65 12.65 -2.35
C THR A 2 -13.71 12.07 -1.31
N MET A 3 -12.54 11.61 -1.74
CA MET A 3 -11.49 11.11 -0.85
C MET A 3 -10.93 12.29 -0.05
N SER A 4 -11.11 12.29 1.27
CA SER A 4 -10.45 13.22 2.17
C SER A 4 -8.96 12.89 2.23
N ASN A 5 -8.15 13.72 1.58
CA ASN A 5 -6.72 13.74 1.79
C ASN A 5 -6.50 14.26 3.22
N SER A 6 -5.97 13.44 4.13
CA SER A 6 -5.58 13.91 5.47
C SER A 6 -4.38 14.83 5.30
N GLU A 7 -4.64 16.12 5.14
CA GLU A 7 -3.61 17.15 5.19
C GLU A 7 -2.90 17.06 6.55
N GLY A 8 -1.58 16.94 6.52
CA GLY A 8 -0.77 17.01 7.73
C GLY A 8 -1.06 18.32 8.46
N SER A 9 -1.13 18.25 9.79
CA SER A 9 -1.31 19.36 10.75
C SER A 9 -1.08 20.73 10.12
N SER A 10 -2.18 21.39 9.72
CA SER A 10 -2.14 22.67 9.05
C SER A 10 -1.55 23.73 9.99
N THR A 11 -0.54 24.44 9.50
CA THR A 11 0.14 25.59 10.14
C THR A 11 -0.75 26.83 10.25
N ALA A 12 -2.05 26.71 10.02
CA ALA A 12 -2.96 27.84 9.96
C ALA A 12 -3.61 28.17 11.31
N THR A 13 -3.60 27.22 12.26
CA THR A 13 -4.27 27.38 13.55
C THR A 13 -3.26 27.38 14.70
N PRO A 14 -3.14 28.48 15.46
CA PRO A 14 -2.33 28.50 16.67
C PRO A 14 -2.85 27.48 17.70
N ILE A 15 -1.97 27.01 18.57
CA ILE A 15 -2.37 26.07 19.62
C ILE A 15 -3.39 26.74 20.56
N ALA A 16 -4.46 26.02 20.91
CA ALA A 16 -5.53 26.56 21.72
C ALA A 16 -5.04 26.95 23.13
N SER A 17 -5.62 28.02 23.70
CA SER A 17 -5.27 28.48 25.05
C SER A 17 -5.66 27.52 26.18
N SER A 18 -6.59 26.61 25.90
CA SER A 18 -6.96 25.49 26.79
C SER A 18 -5.92 24.38 26.83
N ASN A 19 -4.98 24.34 25.88
CA ASN A 19 -3.93 23.33 25.84
C ASN A 19 -2.95 23.55 27.00
N ILE A 20 -2.67 22.48 27.75
CA ILE A 20 -1.77 22.51 28.91
C ILE A 20 -0.36 22.98 28.51
N GLY A 21 0.15 22.54 27.35
CA GLY A 21 1.44 22.96 26.82
C GLY A 21 1.51 24.46 26.53
N PHE A 22 0.45 25.05 25.98
CA PHE A 22 0.37 26.50 25.79
C PHE A 22 0.44 27.26 27.11
N GLN A 23 -0.30 26.80 28.13
CA GLN A 23 -0.29 27.43 29.45
C GLN A 23 1.07 27.34 30.12
N LEU A 24 1.76 26.21 30.00
CA LEU A 24 3.11 26.02 30.52
C LEU A 24 4.10 26.94 29.81
N LEU A 25 4.07 27.02 28.49
CA LEU A 25 4.94 27.92 27.73
C LEU A 25 4.74 29.38 28.17
N LYS A 26 3.48 29.85 28.26
CA LYS A 26 3.18 31.20 28.76
C LYS A 26 3.69 31.43 30.18
N LYS A 27 3.52 30.46 31.09
CA LYS A 27 4.05 30.54 32.47
C LYS A 27 5.57 30.68 32.53
N HIS A 28 6.29 30.05 31.60
CA HIS A 28 7.74 30.15 31.48
C HIS A 28 8.22 31.34 30.66
N GLY A 29 7.35 32.31 30.37
CA GLY A 29 7.71 33.58 29.72
C GLY A 29 7.72 33.53 28.20
N TRP A 30 7.30 32.43 27.57
CA TRP A 30 7.11 32.40 26.12
C TRP A 30 5.88 33.22 25.72
N LYS A 31 6.01 33.98 24.62
CA LYS A 31 4.94 34.82 24.08
C LYS A 31 4.39 34.19 22.80
N GLU A 32 3.08 34.24 22.67
CA GLU A 32 2.38 33.76 21.48
C GLU A 32 2.85 34.55 20.24
N GLY A 33 3.14 33.83 19.15
CA GLY A 33 3.68 34.42 17.92
C GLY A 33 5.19 34.69 17.92
N THR A 34 5.91 34.39 19.01
CA THR A 34 7.38 34.53 19.09
C THR A 34 8.10 33.19 19.00
N GLY A 35 9.30 33.20 18.43
CA GLY A 35 10.16 32.03 18.35
C GLY A 35 10.74 31.67 19.72
N LEU A 36 11.16 30.42 19.89
CA LEU A 36 11.84 29.99 21.12
C LEU A 36 13.31 30.41 21.12
N GLY A 37 13.88 30.64 22.31
CA GLY A 37 15.30 31.00 22.49
C GLY A 37 15.50 32.41 23.02
N VAL A 38 16.73 32.73 23.44
CA VAL A 38 17.08 34.01 24.10
C VAL A 38 16.77 35.23 23.23
N SER A 39 16.92 35.09 21.91
CA SER A 39 16.67 36.14 20.92
C SER A 39 15.47 35.81 20.04
N GLU A 40 14.56 34.95 20.51
CA GLU A 40 13.38 34.50 19.76
C GLU A 40 13.73 33.87 18.39
N GLN A 41 14.93 33.33 18.26
CA GLN A 41 15.50 32.86 16.99
C GLN A 41 14.94 31.52 16.49
N GLY A 42 14.18 30.83 17.34
CA GLY A 42 13.55 29.56 17.01
C GLY A 42 12.49 29.71 15.93
N ARG A 43 12.32 28.67 15.12
CA ARG A 43 11.28 28.64 14.10
C ARG A 43 9.89 28.74 14.74
N LEU A 44 9.04 29.58 14.16
CA LEU A 44 7.62 29.67 14.49
C LEU A 44 6.86 28.42 14.03
N GLU A 45 7.20 27.96 12.82
CA GLU A 45 6.49 26.88 12.16
C GLU A 45 7.21 25.53 12.27
N PRO A 46 6.47 24.43 12.54
CA PRO A 46 7.01 23.08 12.53
C PRO A 46 7.73 22.72 11.23
N VAL A 47 8.69 21.81 11.33
CA VAL A 47 9.37 21.28 10.13
C VAL A 47 8.42 20.39 9.35
N GLN A 48 8.21 20.72 8.07
CA GLN A 48 7.44 19.86 7.18
C GLN A 48 8.15 18.52 7.01
N THR A 49 7.39 17.43 7.14
CA THR A 49 7.89 16.07 6.94
C THR A 49 7.22 15.44 5.74
N TYR A 50 7.97 14.61 5.02
CA TYR A 50 7.46 13.86 3.87
C TYR A 50 7.29 12.39 4.27
N LEU A 51 6.06 11.89 4.19
CA LEU A 51 5.80 10.48 4.45
C LEU A 51 6.23 9.62 3.27
N LYS A 52 7.25 8.79 3.47
CA LYS A 52 7.73 7.84 2.45
C LYS A 52 6.77 6.67 2.32
N LYS A 53 5.92 6.71 1.28
CA LYS A 53 4.94 5.65 0.98
C LYS A 53 5.53 4.38 0.35
N ASN A 54 6.77 4.44 -0.13
CA ASN A 54 7.42 3.33 -0.83
C ASN A 54 8.45 2.58 0.04
N LYS A 55 8.74 1.33 -0.32
CA LYS A 55 9.77 0.51 0.36
C LYS A 55 11.14 0.54 -0.34
N ARG A 56 11.34 1.41 -1.34
CA ARG A 56 12.61 1.49 -2.09
C ARG A 56 13.70 2.12 -1.24
N GLY A 57 14.96 1.81 -1.53
CA GLY A 57 16.11 2.49 -0.93
C GLY A 57 16.14 3.98 -1.28
N LEU A 58 16.84 4.76 -0.47
CA LEU A 58 17.16 6.16 -0.81
C LEU A 58 18.00 6.18 -2.09
N GLY A 59 17.77 7.16 -2.97
CA GLY A 59 18.48 7.27 -4.26
C GLY A 59 18.01 6.31 -5.36
N ALA A 60 17.06 5.41 -5.09
CA ALA A 60 16.49 4.55 -6.13
C ALA A 60 15.63 5.38 -7.10
N GLU A 61 15.94 5.33 -8.40
CA GLU A 61 15.18 6.06 -9.42
C GLU A 61 13.68 5.73 -9.35
N VAL A 62 12.87 6.78 -9.26
CA VAL A 62 11.42 6.69 -9.41
C VAL A 62 11.13 6.83 -10.90
N LYS A 63 11.01 5.70 -11.61
CA LYS A 63 10.34 5.71 -12.92
C LYS A 63 8.89 6.10 -12.67
N ASN A 64 8.58 7.38 -12.86
CA ASN A 64 7.25 7.91 -12.67
C ASN A 64 6.35 7.28 -13.77
N PRO A 65 5.32 6.48 -13.44
CA PRO A 65 4.43 5.92 -14.45
C PRO A 65 3.46 6.95 -15.06
N GLN A 66 3.61 8.23 -14.72
CA GLN A 66 2.68 9.32 -15.10
C GLN A 66 2.95 9.92 -16.49
N ASN A 67 3.47 9.15 -17.45
CA ASN A 67 3.61 9.67 -18.82
C ASN A 67 3.39 8.61 -19.90
N THR A 68 2.41 7.73 -19.70
CA THR A 68 1.96 6.76 -20.71
C THR A 68 0.44 6.77 -20.89
N GLU A 69 -0.19 7.95 -20.94
CA GLU A 69 -1.58 8.06 -21.42
C GLU A 69 -1.69 8.61 -22.86
N ASP A 70 -0.61 9.12 -23.48
CA ASP A 70 -0.69 9.80 -24.79
C ASP A 70 -0.26 9.01 -26.04
N LYS A 71 -0.19 7.67 -26.02
CA LYS A 71 0.19 6.89 -27.23
C LYS A 71 -0.71 5.68 -27.54
N LYS A 72 -2.03 5.85 -27.49
CA LYS A 72 -2.98 4.80 -27.94
C LYS A 72 -3.78 5.11 -29.21
N ASN A 73 -3.47 6.18 -29.95
CA ASN A 73 -4.14 6.48 -31.23
C ASN A 73 -3.16 6.68 -32.38
N LEU A 74 -2.26 5.71 -32.66
CA LEU A 74 -1.60 5.61 -33.97
C LEU A 74 -0.87 4.26 -34.14
N ALA A 75 -1.60 3.21 -34.52
CA ALA A 75 -1.06 2.05 -35.28
C ALA A 75 -2.16 1.01 -35.53
N SER A 76 -3.25 1.42 -36.20
CA SER A 76 -4.11 0.50 -36.93
C SER A 76 -3.53 0.30 -38.32
N HIS A 77 -2.47 -0.51 -38.45
CA HIS A 77 -2.08 -1.04 -39.76
C HIS A 77 -1.17 -2.25 -39.61
N GLN A 78 -1.73 -3.42 -39.96
CA GLN A 78 -1.07 -4.59 -40.56
C GLN A 78 0.31 -5.01 -40.02
N THR A 79 0.37 -6.15 -39.33
CA THR A 79 1.02 -7.37 -39.87
C THR A 79 0.69 -8.55 -38.97
N SER A 80 0.10 -9.58 -39.59
CA SER A 80 0.18 -10.98 -39.18
C SER A 80 1.63 -11.41 -38.96
N ASP A 81 1.81 -12.51 -38.22
CA ASP A 81 3.08 -13.18 -37.91
C ASP A 81 3.85 -12.68 -36.68
N LYS A 82 3.49 -13.24 -35.52
CA LYS A 82 4.41 -14.08 -34.72
C LYS A 82 3.65 -14.79 -33.60
N LEU A 83 3.02 -15.91 -33.96
CA LEU A 83 2.86 -17.02 -33.02
C LEU A 83 4.25 -17.55 -32.62
N SER A 84 4.32 -18.05 -31.39
CA SER A 84 5.41 -18.81 -30.80
C SER A 84 6.58 -17.99 -30.23
N LYS A 85 6.56 -17.77 -28.91
CA LYS A 85 7.46 -18.45 -27.96
C LYS A 85 7.33 -17.84 -26.55
N LYS A 86 6.85 -18.67 -25.62
CA LYS A 86 7.26 -18.72 -24.19
C LYS A 86 6.73 -17.66 -23.21
N SER A 87 5.55 -17.94 -22.67
CA SER A 87 5.42 -18.03 -21.20
C SER A 87 4.35 -19.05 -20.85
N LYS A 88 4.77 -20.28 -20.51
CA LYS A 88 3.90 -21.23 -19.81
C LYS A 88 3.34 -20.50 -18.59
N ALA A 89 2.03 -20.32 -18.55
CA ALA A 89 1.33 -19.60 -17.49
C ALA A 89 1.78 -20.15 -16.13
N LYS A 90 2.52 -19.36 -15.36
CA LYS A 90 2.76 -19.70 -13.96
C LYS A 90 1.42 -19.56 -13.27
N MET A 91 0.75 -20.70 -13.02
CA MET A 91 -0.49 -20.76 -12.25
C MET A 91 -0.33 -19.89 -11.00
N SER A 92 -1.23 -18.91 -10.83
CA SER A 92 -1.23 -18.01 -9.67
C SER A 92 -1.17 -18.83 -8.39
N LYS A 93 -0.47 -18.32 -7.35
CA LYS A 93 -0.35 -18.99 -6.04
C LYS A 93 -1.72 -19.41 -5.48
N LYS A 94 -2.77 -18.61 -5.74
CA LYS A 94 -4.15 -18.90 -5.35
C LYS A 94 -4.72 -20.13 -6.07
N MET A 95 -4.46 -20.25 -7.37
CA MET A 95 -4.96 -21.35 -8.20
C MET A 95 -4.28 -22.68 -7.87
N ARG A 96 -2.98 -22.65 -7.54
CA ARG A 96 -2.27 -23.85 -7.06
C ARG A 96 -2.86 -24.38 -5.75
N LYS A 97 -3.15 -23.48 -4.80
CA LYS A 97 -3.74 -23.86 -3.51
C LYS A 97 -5.16 -24.42 -3.68
N ALA A 98 -5.95 -23.87 -4.59
CA ALA A 98 -7.28 -24.40 -4.91
C ALA A 98 -7.21 -25.82 -5.49
N GLN A 99 -6.33 -26.05 -6.48
CA GLN A 99 -6.13 -27.37 -7.08
C GLN A 99 -5.65 -28.42 -6.08
N GLU A 100 -4.80 -28.03 -5.12
CA GLU A 100 -4.34 -28.96 -4.07
C GLU A 100 -5.47 -29.36 -3.11
N ILE A 101 -6.33 -28.40 -2.72
CA ILE A 101 -7.48 -28.67 -1.85
C ILE A 101 -8.48 -29.58 -2.56
N GLU A 102 -8.79 -29.30 -3.81
CA GLU A 102 -9.70 -30.09 -4.64
C GLU A 102 -9.17 -31.51 -4.84
N LYS A 103 -7.88 -31.68 -5.14
CA LYS A 103 -7.24 -33.00 -5.26
C LYS A 103 -7.31 -33.79 -3.95
N LYS A 104 -7.04 -33.14 -2.80
CA LYS A 104 -7.17 -33.78 -1.48
C LYS A 104 -8.61 -34.19 -1.16
N LEU A 105 -9.59 -33.42 -1.61
CA LEU A 105 -10.99 -33.78 -1.43
C LEU A 105 -11.35 -34.99 -2.29
N GLN A 106 -10.90 -35.01 -3.56
CA GLN A 106 -11.10 -36.14 -4.45
C GLN A 106 -10.39 -37.40 -3.97
N GLU A 107 -9.17 -37.30 -3.45
CA GLU A 107 -8.45 -38.46 -2.89
C GLU A 107 -9.17 -39.01 -1.66
N LYS A 108 -9.65 -38.15 -0.75
CA LYS A 108 -10.45 -38.61 0.40
C LYS A 108 -11.78 -39.23 -0.01
N GLU A 109 -12.44 -38.66 -1.00
CA GLU A 109 -13.70 -39.18 -1.52
C GLU A 109 -13.48 -40.50 -2.26
N PHE A 110 -12.41 -40.62 -3.03
CA PHE A 110 -11.96 -41.85 -3.66
C PHE A 110 -11.62 -42.92 -2.63
N GLU A 111 -10.82 -42.62 -1.59
CA GLU A 111 -10.52 -43.56 -0.52
C GLU A 111 -11.81 -44.02 0.18
N ARG A 112 -12.70 -43.10 0.53
CA ARG A 112 -13.97 -43.44 1.18
C ARG A 112 -14.87 -44.30 0.29
N ALA A 113 -14.93 -44.01 -1.01
CA ALA A 113 -15.68 -44.79 -1.98
C ALA A 113 -15.04 -46.18 -2.20
N PHE A 114 -13.71 -46.22 -2.33
CA PHE A 114 -12.91 -47.43 -2.51
C PHE A 114 -13.05 -48.37 -1.30
N PHE A 115 -12.94 -47.86 -0.07
CA PHE A 115 -13.15 -48.66 1.14
C PHE A 115 -14.59 -49.18 1.25
N ARG A 116 -15.59 -48.36 0.90
CA ARG A 116 -16.99 -48.79 0.88
C ARG A 116 -17.24 -49.94 -0.11
N GLU A 117 -16.56 -49.92 -1.25
CA GLU A 117 -16.80 -50.87 -2.34
C GLU A 117 -15.94 -52.13 -2.24
N PHE A 118 -14.74 -52.04 -1.65
CA PHE A 118 -13.75 -53.11 -1.67
C PHE A 118 -13.48 -53.75 -0.29
N TRP A 119 -13.92 -53.16 0.83
CA TRP A 119 -13.70 -53.71 2.19
C TRP A 119 -14.90 -53.47 3.15
N PRO A 120 -16.01 -54.20 3.01
CA PRO A 120 -17.25 -53.96 3.78
C PRO A 120 -17.18 -54.28 5.29
N ASP A 121 -16.20 -55.06 5.76
CA ASP A 121 -16.23 -55.68 7.10
C ASP A 121 -15.41 -54.96 8.19
N ASN A 122 -15.12 -53.65 8.06
CA ASN A 122 -14.38 -52.92 9.09
C ASN A 122 -15.03 -51.60 9.55
N VAL A 123 -16.36 -51.56 9.57
CA VAL A 123 -17.17 -50.65 10.40
C VAL A 123 -17.82 -51.45 11.52
#